data_AF-A0A7S2Q8Q4-F1
#
_entry.id   AF-A0A7S2Q8Q4-F1
#
_cell.length_a   1.000
_cell.length_b   1.000
_cell.length_c   1.000
_cell.angle_alpha   90.00
_cell.angle_beta   90.00
_cell.angle_gamma   90.00
#
_symmetry.space_group_name_H-M   'P 1'
#
loop_
_entity.id
_entity.type
_entity.pdbx_description
1 polymer ?
#
loop_
_entity_poly.entity_id
_entity_poly.type
_entity_poly.pdbx_seq_one_letter_code
_entity_poly.pdbx_strand_id
1 'polypeptide(L)'
;SWSLGMVYGPFALFILTPLVHIVLQRSCCGELVGALDVACAVTSFQGLCWVLGFARLSPDKRGFAASFAMLVAFLPHNVVYAVLTMMGMVCAGRVSDAIGAVSFAPLLLLSLWCGMERVIAIPCIGPFLVRSLMHPLRNDRAARWRPAVSRAGSGGPTASCDLGCGRASWSSDQS
;
A
#
# COMPACT_ATOMS: atom_id res chain seq x y z
N SER A 1 -5.16 1.78 -11.71
CA SER A 1 -6.35 1.55 -10.89
C SER A 1 -5.91 1.34 -9.45
N TRP A 2 -6.66 1.87 -8.50
CA TRP A 2 -6.37 1.73 -7.08
C TRP A 2 -6.83 0.36 -6.60
N SER A 3 -6.03 -0.29 -5.75
CA SER A 3 -6.55 -1.40 -4.97
C SER A 3 -7.38 -0.82 -3.84
N LEU A 4 -8.69 -1.13 -3.81
CA LEU A 4 -9.59 -0.80 -2.71
C LEU A 4 -8.98 -1.19 -1.34
N GLY A 5 -8.19 -2.27 -1.30
CA GLY A 5 -7.48 -2.72 -0.10
C GLY A 5 -6.49 -1.71 0.48
N MET A 6 -5.91 -0.82 -0.33
CA MET A 6 -4.99 0.21 0.18
C MET A 6 -5.69 1.34 0.94
N VAL A 7 -6.99 1.52 0.72
CA VAL A 7 -7.81 2.53 1.43
C VAL A 7 -8.54 1.87 2.59
N TYR A 8 -9.13 0.69 2.36
CA TYR A 8 -9.83 -0.05 3.41
C TYR A 8 -8.88 -0.62 4.47
N GLY A 9 -7.64 -0.97 4.12
CA GLY A 9 -6.66 -1.47 5.08
C GLY A 9 -6.38 -0.46 6.21
N PRO A 10 -5.90 0.75 5.90
CA PRO A 10 -5.73 1.80 6.92
C PRO A 10 -7.02 2.11 7.67
N PHE A 11 -8.17 2.21 6.97
CA PHE A 11 -9.44 2.46 7.64
C PHE A 11 -9.79 1.38 8.67
N ALA A 12 -9.68 0.11 8.28
CA ALA A 12 -9.93 -1.01 9.18
C ALA A 12 -8.96 -0.99 10.36
N LEU A 13 -7.67 -0.73 10.11
CA LEU A 13 -6.64 -0.80 11.14
C LEU A 13 -6.64 0.38 12.13
N PHE A 14 -6.88 1.59 11.66
CA PHE A 14 -6.80 2.79 12.50
C PHE A 14 -8.11 3.19 13.14
N ILE A 15 -9.23 2.73 12.59
CA ILE A 15 -10.57 3.15 13.03
C ILE A 15 -11.35 1.94 13.50
N LEU A 16 -11.50 0.91 12.65
CA LEU A 16 -12.33 -0.23 13.00
C LEU A 16 -11.71 -1.09 14.11
N THR A 17 -10.42 -1.40 14.05
CA THR A 17 -9.72 -2.25 15.02
C THR A 17 -9.76 -1.68 16.44
N PRO A 18 -9.40 -0.39 16.69
CA PRO A 18 -9.50 0.18 18.03
C PRO A 18 -10.95 0.21 18.55
N LEU A 19 -11.92 0.54 17.68
CA LEU A 19 -13.34 0.50 18.05
C LEU A 19 -13.79 -0.91 18.45
N VAL A 20 -13.38 -1.92 17.69
CA VAL A 20 -13.66 -3.32 17.99
C VAL A 20 -13.03 -3.72 19.32
N HIS A 21 -11.81 -3.29 19.62
CA HIS A 21 -11.19 -3.56 20.91
C HIS A 21 -11.89 -2.84 22.08
N ILE A 22 -12.38 -1.62 21.91
CA ILE A 22 -13.21 -0.93 22.92
C ILE A 22 -14.50 -1.70 23.19
N VAL A 23 -15.18 -2.17 22.13
CA VAL A 23 -16.52 -2.78 22.25
C VAL A 23 -16.46 -4.24 22.69
N LEU A 24 -15.51 -5.02 22.17
CA LEU A 24 -15.47 -6.49 22.35
C LEU A 24 -14.51 -6.97 23.44
N GLN A 25 -13.47 -6.22 23.80
CA GLN A 25 -12.58 -6.65 24.89
C GLN A 25 -13.17 -6.30 26.25
N ARG A 26 -13.14 -7.26 27.17
CA ARG A 26 -13.53 -7.01 28.57
C ARG A 26 -12.73 -5.83 29.12
N SER A 27 -13.40 -4.98 29.89
CA SER A 27 -12.76 -3.90 30.64
C SER A 27 -11.64 -4.49 31.49
N CYS A 28 -10.42 -3.99 31.31
CA CYS A 28 -9.30 -4.31 32.18
C CYS A 28 -9.70 -3.88 33.60
N CYS A 29 -9.45 -4.66 34.64
CA CYS A 29 -9.85 -4.19 35.97
C CYS A 29 -8.96 -2.99 36.39
N GLY A 30 -9.57 -1.89 36.86
CA GLY A 30 -8.87 -0.78 37.54
C GLY A 30 -9.00 0.61 36.88
N GLU A 31 -8.35 1.61 37.48
CA GLU A 31 -8.35 3.02 37.05
C GLU A 31 -7.73 3.23 35.65
N LEU A 32 -6.94 2.26 35.16
CA LEU A 32 -6.31 2.31 33.85
C LEU A 32 -7.31 2.25 32.68
N VAL A 33 -8.56 1.83 32.91
CA VAL A 33 -9.60 1.71 31.88
C VAL A 33 -9.90 3.05 31.22
N GLY A 34 -10.08 4.10 32.03
CA GLY A 34 -10.43 5.42 31.50
C GLY A 34 -9.33 5.98 30.60
N ALA A 35 -8.06 5.81 31.00
CA ALA A 35 -6.93 6.27 30.21
C ALA A 35 -6.76 5.49 28.90
N LEU A 36 -6.97 4.17 28.92
CA LEU A 36 -6.93 3.33 27.71
C LEU A 36 -8.06 3.67 26.74
N ASP A 37 -9.27 3.94 27.25
CA ASP A 37 -10.41 4.31 26.41
C ASP A 37 -10.23 5.67 25.75
N VAL A 38 -9.72 6.65 26.50
CA VAL A 38 -9.33 7.95 25.95
C VAL A 38 -8.24 7.77 24.89
N ALA A 39 -7.22 6.95 25.15
CA ALA A 39 -6.16 6.71 24.17
C ALA A 39 -6.70 6.07 22.89
N CYS A 40 -7.56 5.05 22.97
CA CYS A 40 -8.17 4.43 21.80
C CYS A 40 -9.11 5.39 21.02
N ALA A 41 -9.83 6.26 21.73
CA ALA A 41 -10.64 7.31 21.10
C ALA A 41 -9.76 8.32 20.35
N VAL A 42 -8.63 8.73 20.94
CA VAL A 42 -7.63 9.60 20.30
C VAL A 42 -7.03 8.92 19.07
N THR A 43 -6.67 7.64 19.12
CA THR A 43 -6.20 6.88 17.94
C THR A 43 -7.22 6.92 16.81
N SER A 44 -8.50 6.69 17.13
CA SER A 44 -9.58 6.67 16.15
C SER A 44 -9.74 8.05 15.48
N PHE A 45 -9.64 9.12 16.26
CA PHE A 45 -9.67 10.48 15.74
C PHE A 45 -8.46 10.80 14.86
N GLN A 46 -7.25 10.40 15.28
CA GLN A 46 -6.03 10.57 14.48
C GLN A 46 -6.11 9.77 13.17
N GLY A 47 -6.64 8.54 13.21
CA GLY A 47 -6.93 7.74 12.03
C GLY A 47 -7.88 8.45 11.07
N LEU A 48 -8.94 9.06 11.59
CA LEU A 48 -9.86 9.87 10.80
C LEU A 48 -9.18 11.07 10.15
N CYS A 49 -8.39 11.84 10.91
CA CYS A 49 -7.60 12.95 10.39
C CYS A 49 -6.65 12.48 9.28
N TRP A 50 -6.01 11.33 9.46
CA TRP A 50 -5.13 10.74 8.46
C TRP A 50 -5.90 10.37 7.18
N VAL A 51 -7.06 9.73 7.29
CA VAL A 51 -7.91 9.38 6.13
C VAL A 51 -8.36 10.62 5.37
N LEU A 52 -8.76 11.68 6.08
CA LEU A 52 -9.13 12.96 5.47
C LEU A 52 -7.94 13.62 4.75
N GLY A 53 -6.74 13.57 5.34
CA GLY A 53 -5.52 14.04 4.69
C GLY A 53 -5.13 13.20 3.46
N PHE A 54 -5.26 11.87 3.58
CA PHE A 54 -5.01 10.93 2.50
C PHE A 54 -5.93 11.17 1.29
N ALA A 55 -7.22 11.45 1.53
CA ALA A 55 -8.17 11.78 0.49
C ALA A 55 -7.81 13.05 -0.29
N ARG A 56 -7.01 13.95 0.29
CA ARG A 56 -6.52 15.17 -0.36
C ARG A 56 -5.17 15.01 -1.06
N LEU A 57 -4.46 13.90 -0.85
CA LEU A 57 -3.20 13.65 -1.54
C LEU A 57 -3.42 13.39 -3.04
N SER A 58 -2.44 13.75 -3.86
CA SER A 58 -2.43 13.42 -5.29
C SER A 58 -2.32 11.91 -5.51
N PRO A 59 -2.79 11.40 -6.67
CA PRO A 59 -2.74 9.99 -6.99
C PRO A 59 -1.36 9.34 -6.79
N ASP A 60 -0.30 10.02 -7.17
CA ASP A 60 1.05 9.45 -7.13
C ASP A 60 1.59 9.29 -5.69
N LYS A 61 1.05 10.08 -4.74
CA LYS A 61 1.52 10.13 -3.34
C LYS A 61 0.75 9.20 -2.41
N ARG A 62 -0.49 8.84 -2.75
CA ARG A 62 -1.33 7.96 -1.92
C ARG A 62 -0.79 6.55 -1.81
N GLY A 63 -0.23 5.99 -2.89
CA GLY A 63 0.36 4.65 -2.85
C GLY A 63 1.49 4.54 -1.81
N PHE A 64 2.33 5.56 -1.79
CA PHE A 64 3.40 5.70 -0.80
C PHE A 64 2.85 5.95 0.61
N ALA A 65 1.87 6.84 0.76
CA ALA A 65 1.26 7.13 2.06
C ALA A 65 0.60 5.91 2.71
N ALA A 66 -0.16 5.13 1.95
CA ALA A 66 -0.79 3.91 2.46
C ALA A 66 0.24 2.87 2.89
N SER A 67 1.33 2.73 2.13
CA SER A 67 2.37 1.75 2.44
C SER A 67 3.22 2.17 3.63
N PHE A 68 3.51 3.46 3.76
CA PHE A 68 4.12 4.03 4.94
C PHE A 68 3.23 3.82 6.17
N ALA A 69 1.92 4.02 6.04
CA ALA A 69 0.97 3.77 7.11
C ALA A 69 0.94 2.31 7.58
N MET A 70 0.95 1.37 6.64
CA MET A 70 1.10 -0.05 6.96
C MET A 70 2.42 -0.34 7.66
N LEU A 71 3.54 0.20 7.17
CA LEU A 71 4.86 -0.09 7.75
C LEU A 71 5.00 0.48 9.18
N VAL A 72 4.55 1.71 9.40
CA VAL A 72 4.79 2.44 10.64
C VAL A 72 3.78 2.12 11.73
N ALA A 73 2.54 1.76 11.37
CA ALA A 73 1.55 1.45 12.38
C ALA A 73 1.18 -0.02 12.45
N PHE A 74 0.93 -0.68 11.31
CA PHE A 74 0.46 -2.06 11.35
C PHE A 74 1.54 -2.99 11.89
N LEU A 75 2.76 -2.92 11.33
CA LEU A 75 3.82 -3.83 11.74
C LEU A 75 4.17 -3.67 13.24
N PRO A 76 4.42 -2.45 13.77
CA PRO A 76 4.74 -2.30 15.18
C PRO A 76 3.57 -2.65 16.11
N HIS A 77 2.33 -2.33 15.72
CA HIS A 77 1.15 -2.73 16.49
C HIS A 77 1.04 -4.25 16.62
N ASN A 78 1.25 -5.01 15.54
CA ASN A 78 1.21 -6.48 15.59
C ASN A 78 2.34 -7.05 16.44
N VAL A 79 3.55 -6.48 16.36
CA VAL A 79 4.69 -6.90 17.19
C VAL A 79 4.39 -6.67 18.67
N VAL A 80 3.92 -5.46 19.03
CA VAL A 80 3.56 -5.11 20.40
C VAL A 80 2.42 -6.00 20.90
N TYR A 81 1.37 -6.18 20.10
CA TYR A 81 0.25 -7.05 20.42
C TYR A 81 0.69 -8.50 20.67
N ALA A 82 1.54 -9.05 19.79
CA ALA A 82 2.06 -10.41 19.93
C ALA A 82 2.89 -10.56 21.21
N VAL A 83 3.79 -9.61 21.51
CA VAL A 83 4.59 -9.62 22.75
C VAL A 83 3.70 -9.56 23.98
N LEU A 84 2.72 -8.64 24.03
CA LEU A 84 1.79 -8.50 25.15
C LEU A 84 0.94 -9.78 25.35
N THR A 85 0.52 -10.39 24.24
CA THR A 85 -0.22 -11.67 24.28
C THR A 85 0.64 -12.79 24.83
N MET A 86 1.91 -12.91 24.39
CA MET A 86 2.86 -13.90 24.90
C MET A 86 3.20 -13.68 26.38
N MET A 87 3.13 -12.45 26.87
CA MET A 87 3.26 -12.11 28.30
C MET A 87 2.00 -12.40 29.13
N GLY A 88 0.91 -12.86 28.51
CA GLY A 88 -0.34 -13.18 29.19
C GLY A 88 -1.17 -11.95 29.60
N MET A 89 -0.97 -10.80 28.95
CA MET A 89 -1.74 -9.60 29.23
C MET A 89 -3.21 -9.77 28.81
N VAL A 90 -4.13 -9.69 29.76
CA VAL A 90 -5.59 -9.86 29.57
C VAL A 90 -6.16 -8.86 28.55
N CYS A 91 -5.53 -7.68 28.41
CA CYS A 91 -5.95 -6.60 27.52
C CYS A 91 -4.89 -6.21 26.48
N ALA A 92 -4.15 -7.18 25.95
CA ALA A 92 -3.08 -6.91 24.99
C ALA A 92 -3.50 -6.01 23.81
N GLY A 93 -4.75 -6.12 23.33
CA GLY A 93 -5.28 -5.30 22.22
C GLY A 93 -5.34 -3.82 22.57
N ARG A 94 -6.12 -3.46 23.60
CA ARG A 94 -6.24 -2.07 24.09
C ARG A 94 -4.90 -1.44 24.46
N VAL A 95 -4.00 -2.20 25.08
CA VAL A 95 -2.67 -1.67 25.44
C VAL A 95 -1.82 -1.41 24.19
N SER A 96 -1.86 -2.32 23.21
CA SER A 96 -1.17 -2.11 21.92
C SER A 96 -1.75 -0.92 21.15
N ASP A 97 -3.07 -0.73 21.16
CA ASP A 97 -3.73 0.43 20.55
C ASP A 97 -3.31 1.74 21.21
N ALA A 98 -3.26 1.78 22.55
CA ALA A 98 -2.84 2.96 23.29
C ALA A 98 -1.37 3.33 23.03
N ILE A 99 -0.48 2.33 22.98
CA ILE A 99 0.92 2.55 22.57
C ILE A 99 0.96 3.10 21.15
N GLY A 100 0.17 2.54 20.24
CA GLY A 100 0.09 3.00 18.85
C GLY A 100 -0.43 4.44 18.71
N ALA A 101 -1.39 4.84 19.54
CA ALA A 101 -1.94 6.20 19.63
C ALA A 101 -0.85 7.24 19.94
N VAL A 102 0.00 6.92 20.91
CA VAL A 102 0.98 7.87 21.46
C VAL A 102 2.23 7.91 20.60
N SER A 103 2.61 6.78 19.98
CA SER A 103 3.89 6.66 19.26
C SER A 103 3.76 6.79 17.74
N PHE A 104 2.90 5.99 17.10
CA PHE A 104 2.88 5.85 15.64
C PHE A 104 1.95 6.84 14.95
N ALA A 105 0.81 7.16 15.56
CA ALA A 105 -0.16 8.06 14.95
C ALA A 105 0.35 9.51 14.77
N PRO A 106 1.13 10.11 15.70
CA PRO A 106 1.77 11.40 15.46
C PRO A 106 2.72 11.35 14.27
N LEU A 107 3.51 10.27 14.11
CA LEU A 107 4.42 10.09 12.98
C LEU A 107 3.67 10.02 11.64
N LEU A 108 2.50 9.38 11.63
CA LEU A 108 1.65 9.32 10.44
C LEU A 108 1.07 10.68 10.06
N LEU A 109 0.58 11.44 11.03
CA LEU A 109 0.10 12.79 10.79
C LEU A 109 1.24 13.74 10.39
N LEU A 110 2.42 13.58 10.99
CA LEU A 110 3.62 14.34 10.63
C LEU A 110 4.03 14.05 9.18
N SER A 111 3.92 12.79 8.73
CA SER A 111 4.23 12.42 7.35
C SER A 111 3.32 13.12 6.32
N LEU A 112 2.04 13.31 6.67
CA LEU A 112 1.11 14.07 5.86
C LEU A 112 1.43 15.57 5.88
N TRP A 113 1.77 16.11 7.06
CA TRP A 113 2.04 17.53 7.25
C TRP A 113 3.34 17.99 6.58
N CYS A 114 4.43 17.24 6.74
CA CYS A 114 5.72 17.54 6.14
C CYS A 114 5.71 17.34 4.61
N GLY A 115 4.67 16.70 4.07
CA GLY A 115 4.57 16.31 2.68
C GLY A 115 5.45 15.10 2.38
N MET A 116 4.90 14.14 1.64
CA MET A 116 5.62 12.90 1.32
C MET A 116 6.96 13.15 0.60
N GLU A 117 7.07 14.25 -0.15
CA GLU A 117 8.31 14.62 -0.85
C GLU A 117 9.49 14.85 0.10
N ARG A 118 9.25 15.44 1.28
CA ARG A 118 10.30 15.66 2.27
C ARG A 118 10.65 14.39 3.03
N VAL A 119 9.68 13.51 3.25
CA VAL A 119 9.90 12.21 3.89
C VAL A 119 10.73 11.29 2.99
N ILE A 120 10.49 11.32 1.68
CA ILE A 120 11.27 10.56 0.69
C ILE A 120 12.70 11.08 0.57
N ALA A 121 12.93 12.37 0.81
CA ALA A 121 14.27 12.97 0.78
C ALA A 121 15.19 12.47 1.91
N ILE A 122 14.67 11.74 2.90
CA ILE A 122 15.49 11.15 3.96
C ILE A 122 16.29 9.97 3.38
N PRO A 123 17.65 10.04 3.38
CA PRO A 123 18.50 9.16 2.57
C PRO A 123 18.45 7.68 2.95
N CYS A 124 17.99 7.32 4.15
CA CYS A 124 17.82 5.93 4.56
C CYS A 124 16.39 5.41 4.35
N ILE A 125 15.40 6.27 4.57
CA ILE A 125 13.98 5.90 4.56
C ILE A 125 13.48 5.76 3.11
N GLY A 126 13.85 6.70 2.23
CA GLY A 126 13.49 6.68 0.82
C GLY A 126 13.87 5.37 0.12
N PRO A 127 15.15 4.94 0.13
CA PRO A 127 15.57 3.71 -0.55
C PRO A 127 14.96 2.44 0.02
N PHE A 128 14.79 2.36 1.34
CA PHE A 128 14.17 1.20 1.99
C PHE A 128 12.70 1.07 1.59
N LEU A 129 11.94 2.17 1.65
CA LEU A 129 10.54 2.18 1.22
C LEU A 129 10.41 1.88 -0.28
N VAL A 130 11.23 2.49 -1.13
CA VAL A 130 11.20 2.23 -2.57
C VAL A 130 11.48 0.75 -2.85
N ARG A 131 12.46 0.14 -2.18
CA ARG A 131 12.73 -1.31 -2.32
C ARG A 131 11.54 -2.15 -1.86
N SER A 132 11.00 -1.89 -0.67
CA SER A 132 9.85 -2.63 -0.13
C SER A 132 8.56 -2.46 -0.95
N LEU A 133 8.38 -1.30 -1.58
CA LEU A 133 7.21 -0.99 -2.44
C LEU A 133 7.35 -1.53 -3.86
N MET A 134 8.55 -1.51 -4.42
CA MET A 134 8.81 -2.01 -5.77
C MET A 134 8.88 -3.55 -5.81
N HIS A 135 9.28 -4.20 -4.71
CA HIS A 135 9.46 -5.65 -4.68
C HIS A 135 8.17 -6.44 -4.99
N PRO A 136 6.98 -6.12 -4.43
CA PRO A 136 5.73 -6.81 -4.74
C PRO A 136 5.21 -6.49 -6.14
N LEU A 137 5.32 -5.22 -6.57
CA LEU A 137 4.86 -4.78 -7.89
C LEU A 137 5.67 -5.38 -9.04
N ARG A 138 6.95 -5.71 -8.81
CA ARG A 138 7.81 -6.36 -9.79
C ARG A 138 7.30 -7.77 -10.12
N ASN A 139 6.81 -8.50 -9.11
CA ASN A 139 6.24 -9.84 -9.31
C ASN A 139 4.90 -9.78 -10.06
N ASP A 140 4.07 -8.79 -9.74
CA ASP A 140 2.73 -8.66 -10.33
C ASP A 140 2.75 -8.15 -11.78
N ARG A 141 3.71 -7.26 -12.10
CA ARG A 141 3.96 -6.85 -13.49
C ARG A 141 4.65 -7.93 -14.30
N ALA A 142 5.61 -8.67 -13.73
CA ALA A 142 6.22 -9.82 -14.43
C ALA A 142 5.17 -10.91 -14.75
N ALA A 143 4.17 -11.11 -13.87
CA ALA A 143 3.08 -12.05 -14.13
C ALA A 143 2.09 -11.56 -15.21
N ARG A 144 1.86 -10.24 -15.32
CA ARG A 144 0.97 -9.63 -16.33
C ARG A 144 1.65 -9.32 -17.67
N TRP A 145 2.97 -9.16 -17.69
CA TRP A 145 3.78 -9.10 -18.91
C TRP A 145 4.04 -10.52 -19.45
N ARG A 146 2.97 -11.29 -19.67
CA ARG A 146 3.03 -12.23 -20.79
C ARG A 146 2.85 -11.36 -22.02
N PRO A 147 3.84 -11.27 -22.93
CA PRO A 147 3.54 -10.76 -24.26
C PRO A 147 2.33 -11.55 -24.71
N ALA A 148 1.26 -10.86 -25.11
CA ALA A 148 0.29 -11.50 -25.98
C ALA A 148 1.12 -11.92 -27.19
N VAL A 149 1.60 -13.17 -27.18
CA VAL A 149 2.10 -13.83 -28.36
C VAL A 149 0.86 -13.89 -29.22
N SER A 150 0.74 -12.88 -30.07
CA SER A 150 -0.20 -12.82 -31.16
C SER A 150 -0.10 -14.18 -31.82
N ARG A 151 -1.10 -15.02 -31.60
CA ARG A 151 -1.34 -16.23 -32.38
C ARG A 151 -1.80 -15.75 -33.76
N ALA A 152 -0.92 -15.06 -34.46
CA ALA A 152 -1.11 -14.61 -35.82
C ALA A 152 -0.57 -15.71 -36.73
N GLY A 153 -1.50 -16.36 -37.42
CA GLY A 153 -1.21 -16.96 -38.72
C GLY A 153 -0.75 -18.41 -38.73
N SER A 154 -1.67 -19.35 -38.54
CA SER A 154 -1.61 -20.61 -39.29
C SER A 154 -3.04 -21.13 -39.54
N GLY A 155 -3.62 -20.68 -40.65
CA GLY A 155 -4.96 -21.07 -41.09
C GLY A 155 -5.34 -20.27 -42.32
N GLY A 156 -4.60 -20.49 -43.42
CA GLY A 156 -4.73 -19.71 -44.65
C GLY A 156 -6.04 -19.95 -45.39
N PRO A 157 -6.49 -18.97 -46.20
CA PRO A 157 -7.33 -19.25 -47.35
C PRO A 157 -6.44 -19.62 -48.55
N THR A 158 -6.80 -20.72 -49.20
CA THR A 158 -6.36 -21.08 -50.55
C THR A 158 -6.71 -19.95 -51.52
N ALA A 159 -5.69 -19.26 -52.03
CA ALA A 159 -5.80 -18.41 -53.22
C ALA A 159 -4.53 -18.61 -54.05
N SER A 160 -4.66 -19.49 -55.04
CA SER A 160 -3.77 -19.62 -56.18
C SER A 160 -3.83 -18.33 -56.99
N CYS A 161 -2.72 -17.60 -57.08
CA CYS A 161 -2.52 -16.60 -58.13
C CYS A 161 -1.19 -16.90 -58.81
N ASP A 162 -1.34 -17.36 -60.04
CA ASP A 162 -0.32 -17.61 -61.04
C ASP A 162 0.59 -16.39 -61.28
N LEU A 163 1.88 -16.71 -61.38
CA LEU A 163 2.82 -16.32 -62.45
C LEU A 163 2.52 -15.04 -63.23
N GLY A 164 3.36 -14.02 -63.00
CA GLY A 164 3.48 -12.85 -63.86
C GLY A 164 4.88 -12.26 -63.81
N CYS A 165 5.80 -12.84 -64.57
CA CYS A 165 7.15 -12.34 -64.84
C CYS A 165 7.13 -10.88 -65.34
N GLY A 166 7.81 -9.98 -64.62
CA GLY A 166 8.05 -8.60 -65.04
C GLY A 166 9.49 -8.20 -64.74
N ARG A 167 10.40 -8.60 -65.63
CA ARG A 167 11.84 -8.32 -65.60
C ARG A 167 12.07 -6.85 -65.98
N ALA A 168 12.35 -5.97 -65.03
CA ALA A 168 12.78 -4.60 -65.31
C ALA A 168 14.30 -4.57 -65.49
N SER A 169 14.76 -4.47 -66.73
CA SER A 169 16.15 -4.21 -67.10
C SER A 169 16.53 -2.77 -66.79
N TRP A 170 17.59 -2.58 -65.98
CA TRP A 170 18.25 -1.29 -65.81
C TRP A 170 19.18 -1.04 -67.00
N SER A 171 18.91 0.02 -67.78
CA SER A 171 19.85 0.61 -68.72
C SER A 171 20.64 1.71 -68.01
N SER A 172 21.92 1.49 -67.82
CA SER A 172 22.90 2.49 -67.39
C SER A 172 23.24 3.38 -68.58
N ASP A 173 22.78 4.63 -68.56
CA ASP A 173 23.23 5.66 -69.49
C ASP A 173 24.22 6.63 -68.84
N GLN A 174 25.12 7.07 -69.71
CA GLN A 174 26.42 7.69 -69.49
C GLN A 174 26.34 9.15 -69.06
N SER A 175 27.35 9.59 -68.31
CA SER A 175 27.89 10.96 -68.35
C SER A 175 29.39 10.93 -68.09
#